data_AF-A0A8T2V0P2-F1
#
_entry.id   AF-A0A8T2V0P2-F1
#
_cell.length_a   1.000
_cell.length_b   1.000
_cell.length_c   1.000
_cell.angle_alpha   90.00
_cell.angle_beta   90.00
_cell.angle_gamma   90.00
#
_symmetry.space_group_name_H-M   'P 1'
#
loop_
_entity.id
_entity.type
_entity.pdbx_description
1 polymer ?
#
loop_
_entity_poly.entity_id
_entity_poly.type
_entity_poly.pdbx_seq_one_letter_code
_entity_poly.pdbx_strand_id
1 'polypeptide(L)'
;MGGILHGFSRDMLAEAMDVDERTMSQLIDNQEGAAIVRLGEALDRLMRRPEEGLGAGKAGWMADFSYRFGSAHRDVIQSRAGQLIIANSFKLPVLKYLDMAIACLHLENDALTAPGWFTNADQLMYCAEGSARVQVVWPSGEMAGDVEMNEGDLVMVPKNYPVMIQAGRNGFNATFVMNNDKPIAMHMTGSDSVFKAMHPRVRMGAFDITEEVDRRAYEQSRRAKTTYLLPPRRATRRESESEVVVDGANNIGVGMDEIQAAMWSMF
;
A
#
# COMPACT_ATOMS: atom_id res chain seq x y z
N MET A 1 -5.31 16.13 -27.97
CA MET A 1 -4.89 16.97 -26.84
C MET A 1 -3.40 17.22 -27.02
N GLY A 2 -2.99 18.47 -27.23
CA GLY A 2 -1.58 18.83 -27.38
C GLY A 2 -0.91 19.08 -26.02
N GLY A 3 0.41 19.00 -25.96
CA GLY A 3 1.19 19.41 -24.78
C GLY A 3 1.03 20.90 -24.44
N ILE A 4 1.57 21.33 -23.29
CA ILE A 4 1.43 22.70 -22.78
C ILE A 4 1.86 23.78 -23.79
N LEU A 5 2.79 23.47 -24.69
CA LEU A 5 3.29 24.38 -25.71
C LEU A 5 2.21 24.85 -26.70
N HIS A 6 1.19 24.03 -26.97
CA HIS A 6 0.08 24.46 -27.86
C HIS A 6 -0.77 25.58 -27.27
N GLY A 7 -0.67 25.86 -25.97
CA GLY A 7 -1.41 26.94 -25.31
C GLY A 7 -0.79 28.33 -25.50
N PHE A 8 0.45 28.41 -25.98
CA PHE A 8 1.15 29.67 -26.23
C PHE A 8 1.15 30.01 -27.73
N SER A 9 1.29 31.28 -28.08
CA SER A 9 1.48 31.68 -29.46
C SER A 9 2.89 31.31 -29.95
N ARG A 10 2.99 30.94 -31.23
CA ARG A 10 4.24 30.43 -31.81
C ARG A 10 5.35 31.48 -31.84
N ASP A 11 5.01 32.72 -32.11
CA ASP A 11 5.93 33.87 -32.11
C ASP A 11 6.54 34.10 -30.73
N MET A 12 5.74 34.04 -29.66
CA MET A 12 6.24 34.19 -28.29
C MET A 12 7.14 33.03 -27.86
N LEU A 13 6.80 31.79 -28.24
CA LEU A 13 7.66 30.64 -27.96
C LEU A 13 8.97 30.70 -28.75
N ALA A 14 8.90 31.11 -30.03
CA ALA A 14 10.07 31.27 -30.89
C ALA A 14 11.04 32.31 -30.30
N GLU A 15 10.52 33.47 -29.88
CA GLU A 15 11.31 34.50 -29.18
C GLU A 15 11.88 33.99 -27.86
N ALA A 16 11.05 33.37 -27.00
CA ALA A 16 11.49 32.93 -25.67
C ALA A 16 12.55 31.81 -25.71
N MET A 17 12.50 30.94 -26.72
CA MET A 17 13.44 29.85 -26.91
C MET A 17 14.60 30.20 -27.85
N ASP A 18 14.63 31.42 -28.40
CA ASP A 18 15.64 31.90 -29.36
C ASP A 18 15.78 30.98 -30.59
N VAL A 19 14.64 30.64 -31.22
CA VAL A 19 14.59 29.78 -32.42
C VAL A 19 13.66 30.37 -33.49
N ASP A 20 13.85 29.95 -34.75
CA ASP A 20 12.96 30.36 -35.84
C ASP A 20 11.59 29.66 -35.79
N GLU A 21 10.59 30.24 -36.49
CA GLU A 21 9.23 29.71 -36.53
C GLU A 21 9.14 28.30 -37.14
N ARG A 22 10.08 27.92 -38.02
CA ARG A 22 10.12 26.59 -38.64
C ARG A 22 10.49 25.54 -37.59
N THR A 23 11.53 25.80 -36.82
CA THR A 23 11.98 24.97 -35.71
C THR A 23 10.91 24.89 -34.64
N MET A 24 10.27 26.02 -34.32
CA MET A 24 9.13 26.05 -33.40
C MET A 24 7.95 25.20 -33.90
N SER A 25 7.61 25.28 -35.19
CA SER A 25 6.56 24.46 -35.78
C SER A 25 6.91 22.97 -35.72
N GLN A 26 8.17 22.59 -35.96
CA GLN A 26 8.61 21.19 -35.79
C GLN A 26 8.53 20.71 -34.34
N LEU A 27 8.86 21.56 -33.36
CA LEU A 27 8.77 21.22 -31.94
C LEU A 27 7.32 20.95 -31.49
N ILE A 28 6.38 21.73 -32.01
CA ILE A 28 4.97 21.66 -31.64
C ILE A 28 4.22 20.59 -32.43
N ASP A 29 4.50 20.46 -33.74
CA ASP A 29 3.63 19.72 -34.66
C ASP A 29 4.15 18.31 -35.01
N ASN A 30 5.42 17.98 -34.82
CA ASN A 30 5.98 16.71 -35.31
C ASN A 30 5.53 15.46 -34.50
N GLN A 31 5.09 15.61 -33.25
CA GLN A 31 4.62 14.51 -32.42
C GLN A 31 3.10 14.53 -32.33
N GLU A 32 2.44 13.62 -33.06
CA GLU A 32 0.97 13.52 -33.08
C GLU A 32 0.41 12.64 -31.94
N GLY A 33 1.26 11.82 -31.30
CA GLY A 33 0.88 10.99 -30.16
C GLY A 33 0.81 11.77 -28.84
N ALA A 34 0.03 11.27 -27.87
CA ALA A 34 -0.12 11.87 -26.55
C ALA A 34 0.06 10.82 -25.44
N ALA A 35 0.61 11.25 -24.29
CA ALA A 35 0.93 10.44 -23.10
C ALA A 35 1.94 9.29 -23.34
N ILE A 36 1.61 8.32 -24.20
CA ILE A 36 2.47 7.18 -24.56
C ILE A 36 2.67 7.19 -26.07
N VAL A 37 3.92 7.35 -26.51
CA VAL A 37 4.27 7.46 -27.94
C VAL A 37 5.25 6.35 -28.34
N ARG A 38 5.11 5.84 -29.57
CA ARG A 38 6.05 4.86 -30.12
C ARG A 38 7.27 5.59 -30.67
N LEU A 39 8.46 5.17 -30.24
CA LEU A 39 9.72 5.73 -30.73
C LEU A 39 10.21 4.96 -31.97
N GLY A 40 10.94 5.68 -32.84
CA GLY A 40 11.72 5.04 -33.89
C GLY A 40 12.92 4.27 -33.31
N GLU A 41 13.39 3.25 -34.04
CA GLU A 41 14.39 2.30 -33.56
C GLU A 41 15.69 2.95 -33.05
N ALA A 42 16.18 3.97 -33.73
CA ALA A 42 17.41 4.67 -33.33
C ALA A 42 17.27 5.36 -31.97
N LEU A 43 16.15 6.04 -31.72
CA LEU A 43 15.89 6.73 -30.46
C LEU A 43 15.56 5.76 -29.33
N ASP A 44 14.83 4.67 -29.62
CA ASP A 44 14.58 3.59 -28.65
C ASP A 44 15.90 2.98 -28.13
N ARG A 45 16.88 2.74 -29.01
CA ARG A 45 18.20 2.23 -28.62
C ARG A 45 18.94 3.19 -27.67
N LEU A 46 18.89 4.50 -27.94
CA LEU A 46 19.52 5.51 -27.09
C LEU A 46 18.87 5.57 -25.70
N MET A 47 17.54 5.53 -25.64
CA MET A 47 16.78 5.63 -24.38
C MET A 47 16.95 4.41 -23.47
N ARG A 48 17.24 3.23 -24.01
CA ARG A 48 17.50 2.01 -23.21
C ARG A 48 18.87 2.02 -22.51
N ARG A 49 19.77 2.90 -22.93
CA ARG A 49 21.13 3.04 -22.38
C ARG A 49 21.44 4.50 -22.11
N PRO A 50 20.75 5.14 -21.14
CA PRO A 50 20.91 6.57 -20.87
C PRO A 50 22.35 6.93 -20.47
N GLU A 51 23.12 5.97 -19.98
CA GLU A 51 24.53 6.14 -19.59
C GLU A 51 25.48 6.23 -20.80
N GLU A 52 25.07 5.70 -21.96
CA GLU A 52 25.78 5.81 -23.23
C GLU A 52 25.27 7.05 -24.00
N GLY A 53 25.75 8.25 -23.63
CA GLY A 53 25.63 9.45 -24.47
C GLY A 53 24.95 10.67 -23.84
N LEU A 54 24.30 10.54 -22.69
CA LEU A 54 23.84 11.68 -21.90
C LEU A 54 24.75 11.77 -20.69
N GLY A 55 25.83 12.55 -20.81
CA GLY A 55 26.82 12.72 -19.76
C GLY A 55 26.13 12.87 -18.42
N ALA A 56 26.40 11.95 -17.49
CA ALA A 56 25.74 11.85 -16.20
C ALA A 56 25.76 13.23 -15.54
N GLY A 57 24.64 13.95 -15.66
CA GLY A 57 24.49 15.27 -15.06
C GLY A 57 24.78 15.07 -13.60
N LYS A 58 25.68 15.88 -13.02
CA LYS A 58 25.95 15.89 -11.59
C LYS A 58 24.61 16.09 -10.89
N ALA A 59 23.97 14.98 -10.47
CA ALA A 59 22.71 14.95 -9.76
C ALA A 59 22.97 15.42 -8.32
N GLY A 60 23.39 16.69 -8.20
CA GLY A 60 23.95 17.28 -6.99
C GLY A 60 22.90 17.70 -5.96
N TRP A 61 21.62 17.40 -6.20
CA TRP A 61 20.53 17.69 -5.25
C TRP A 61 19.30 16.79 -5.44
N MET A 62 19.12 16.24 -6.65
CA MET A 62 18.12 15.22 -6.96
C MET A 62 18.66 13.83 -6.61
N ALA A 63 18.49 13.44 -5.35
CA ALA A 63 18.62 12.06 -4.90
C ALA A 63 17.85 11.11 -5.84
N ASP A 64 18.34 9.88 -6.01
CA ASP A 64 17.74 8.81 -6.81
C ASP A 64 16.21 8.78 -6.58
N PHE A 65 15.41 9.03 -7.63
CA PHE A 65 13.94 8.99 -7.59
C PHE A 65 13.42 7.56 -7.72
N SER A 66 14.32 6.59 -7.92
CA SER A 66 13.97 5.19 -8.10
C SER A 66 14.34 4.38 -6.86
N TYR A 67 13.45 3.46 -6.48
CA TYR A 67 13.73 2.51 -5.41
C TYR A 67 13.35 1.10 -5.86
N ARG A 68 14.33 0.19 -5.88
CA ARG A 68 14.14 -1.18 -6.39
C ARG A 68 13.73 -2.13 -5.26
N PHE A 69 12.42 -2.25 -5.02
CA PHE A 69 11.86 -3.17 -4.02
C PHE A 69 12.28 -4.64 -4.23
N GLY A 70 12.40 -5.09 -5.48
CA GLY A 70 12.79 -6.47 -5.79
C GLY A 70 14.13 -6.90 -5.19
N SER A 71 15.09 -5.98 -5.08
CA SER A 71 16.43 -6.21 -4.51
C SER A 71 16.64 -5.55 -3.14
N ALA A 72 15.62 -4.90 -2.58
CA ALA A 72 15.72 -4.20 -1.31
C ALA A 72 15.74 -5.17 -0.12
N HIS A 73 16.44 -4.77 0.96
CA HIS A 73 16.37 -5.46 2.24
C HIS A 73 14.92 -5.50 2.76
N ARG A 74 14.50 -6.66 3.28
CA ARG A 74 13.17 -6.86 3.87
C ARG A 74 13.18 -6.33 5.30
N ASP A 75 12.25 -5.44 5.64
CA ASP A 75 12.15 -4.88 7.00
C ASP A 75 11.53 -5.87 7.98
N VAL A 76 10.58 -6.67 7.50
CA VAL A 76 9.95 -7.72 8.29
C VAL A 76 9.92 -8.99 7.45
N ILE A 77 10.34 -10.10 8.05
CA ILE A 77 10.19 -11.44 7.51
C ILE A 77 9.58 -12.29 8.61
N GLN A 78 8.51 -13.02 8.29
CA GLN A 78 7.98 -14.02 9.18
C GLN A 78 7.72 -15.33 8.44
N SER A 79 8.34 -16.40 8.94
CA SER A 79 8.24 -17.72 8.32
C SER A 79 6.79 -18.19 8.23
N ARG A 80 6.38 -18.61 7.02
CA ARG A 80 5.01 -19.05 6.69
C ARG A 80 3.94 -17.98 6.85
N ALA A 81 4.31 -16.70 6.93
CA ALA A 81 3.37 -15.58 6.93
C ALA A 81 3.64 -14.62 5.78
N GLY A 82 4.92 -14.26 5.56
CA GLY A 82 5.28 -13.37 4.47
C GLY A 82 6.41 -12.40 4.82
N GLN A 83 6.44 -11.29 4.10
CA GLN A 83 7.48 -10.26 4.19
C GLN A 83 6.94 -8.87 3.90
N LEU A 84 7.61 -7.85 4.46
CA LEU A 84 7.35 -6.44 4.23
C LEU A 84 8.62 -5.70 3.87
N ILE A 85 8.49 -4.77 2.92
CA ILE A 85 9.51 -3.78 2.60
C ILE A 85 8.84 -2.42 2.66
N ILE A 86 9.47 -1.46 3.32
CA ILE A 86 9.04 -0.07 3.40
C ILE A 86 10.14 0.81 2.80
N ALA A 87 9.80 1.61 1.81
CA ALA A 87 10.58 2.76 1.36
C ALA A 87 9.99 4.01 2.02
N ASN A 88 10.78 4.62 2.88
CA ASN A 88 10.46 5.87 3.59
C ASN A 88 11.64 6.84 3.43
N SER A 89 11.58 8.02 4.07
CA SER A 89 12.65 9.01 3.94
C SER A 89 14.05 8.54 4.36
N PHE A 90 14.16 7.48 5.17
CA PHE A 90 15.46 6.93 5.57
C PHE A 90 16.11 6.11 4.46
N LYS A 91 15.31 5.51 3.57
CA LYS A 91 15.80 4.70 2.44
C LYS A 91 15.82 5.46 1.12
N LEU A 92 14.90 6.40 0.95
CA LEU A 92 14.77 7.23 -0.25
C LEU A 92 14.50 8.69 0.16
N PRO A 93 15.53 9.53 0.36
CA PRO A 93 15.39 10.86 0.96
C PRO A 93 14.38 11.79 0.30
N VAL A 94 14.12 11.64 -1.01
CA VAL A 94 13.12 12.44 -1.73
C VAL A 94 11.72 12.32 -1.13
N LEU A 95 11.41 11.17 -0.52
CA LEU A 95 10.14 10.90 0.13
C LEU A 95 9.83 11.83 1.30
N LYS A 96 10.86 12.45 1.90
CA LYS A 96 10.67 13.50 2.91
C LYS A 96 9.98 14.74 2.33
N TYR A 97 10.33 15.12 1.10
CA TYR A 97 9.77 16.29 0.43
C TYR A 97 8.39 16.03 -0.17
N LEU A 98 8.11 14.76 -0.46
CA LEU A 98 6.80 14.30 -0.94
C LEU A 98 5.81 13.98 0.20
N ASP A 99 6.29 13.97 1.45
CA ASP A 99 5.58 13.51 2.64
C ASP A 99 4.86 12.16 2.42
N MET A 100 5.61 11.17 1.93
CA MET A 100 5.05 9.90 1.48
C MET A 100 5.94 8.72 1.82
N ALA A 101 5.35 7.56 2.07
CA ALA A 101 6.06 6.29 2.14
C ALA A 101 5.36 5.25 1.26
N ILE A 102 6.13 4.28 0.79
CA ILE A 102 5.63 3.18 -0.03
C ILE A 102 6.02 1.87 0.64
N ALA A 103 5.11 0.90 0.71
CA ALA A 103 5.45 -0.43 1.19
C ALA A 103 4.98 -1.53 0.24
N CYS A 104 5.75 -2.60 0.13
CA CYS A 104 5.35 -3.83 -0.55
C CYS A 104 5.17 -4.92 0.50
N LEU A 105 3.94 -5.43 0.59
CA LEU A 105 3.56 -6.56 1.42
C LEU A 105 3.42 -7.80 0.54
N HIS A 106 4.04 -8.89 0.96
CA HIS A 106 3.75 -10.22 0.45
C HIS A 106 3.26 -11.07 1.62
N LEU A 107 2.08 -11.66 1.47
CA LEU A 107 1.51 -12.64 2.38
C LEU A 107 1.44 -14.00 1.71
N GLU A 108 1.86 -15.02 2.45
CA GLU A 108 1.69 -16.42 2.10
C GLU A 108 0.20 -16.82 2.18
N ASN A 109 -0.14 -17.97 1.60
CA ASN A 109 -1.50 -18.50 1.58
C ASN A 109 -2.12 -18.53 2.98
N ASP A 110 -3.33 -17.98 3.12
CA ASP A 110 -4.09 -17.91 4.38
C ASP A 110 -3.39 -17.16 5.54
N ALA A 111 -2.29 -16.44 5.27
CA ALA A 111 -1.62 -15.63 6.27
C ALA A 111 -2.44 -14.37 6.60
N LEU A 112 -2.23 -13.83 7.80
CA LEU A 112 -2.94 -12.64 8.29
C LEU A 112 -1.95 -11.51 8.60
N THR A 113 -2.42 -10.27 8.56
CA THR A 113 -1.83 -9.21 9.39
C THR A 113 -2.49 -9.19 10.76
N ALA A 114 -1.75 -8.73 11.78
CA ALA A 114 -2.34 -8.37 13.06
C ALA A 114 -3.29 -7.19 12.88
N PRO A 115 -4.45 -7.16 13.56
CA PRO A 115 -5.32 -5.98 13.54
C PRO A 115 -4.53 -4.77 14.01
N GLY A 116 -4.52 -3.71 13.23
CA GLY A 116 -3.67 -2.55 13.48
C GLY A 116 -4.10 -1.33 12.69
N TRP A 117 -3.48 -0.20 12.97
CA TRP A 117 -3.76 1.08 12.33
C TRP A 117 -2.49 1.90 12.22
N PHE A 118 -2.52 2.90 11.34
CA PHE A 118 -1.49 3.93 11.28
C PHE A 118 -1.96 5.16 12.03
N THR A 119 -1.11 5.75 12.88
CA THR A 119 -1.50 6.91 13.70
C THR A 119 -1.38 8.24 12.96
N ASN A 120 -0.55 8.28 11.92
CA ASN A 120 -0.16 9.50 11.22
C ASN A 120 -0.25 9.41 9.68
N ALA A 121 -0.80 8.33 9.12
CA ALA A 121 -0.87 8.14 7.67
C ALA A 121 -2.14 7.41 7.24
N ASP A 122 -2.81 7.96 6.22
CA ASP A 122 -3.80 7.25 5.42
C ASP A 122 -3.06 6.29 4.47
N GLN A 123 -3.75 5.24 4.03
CA GLN A 123 -3.16 4.17 3.24
C GLN A 123 -3.98 3.91 1.99
N LEU A 124 -3.32 3.92 0.83
CA LEU A 124 -3.86 3.42 -0.42
C LEU A 124 -3.24 2.06 -0.72
N MET A 125 -4.03 1.00 -0.63
CA MET A 125 -3.62 -0.37 -0.88
C MET A 125 -4.03 -0.78 -2.29
N TYR A 126 -3.07 -1.24 -3.10
CA TYR A 126 -3.29 -1.81 -4.43
C TYR A 126 -2.89 -3.28 -4.43
N CYS A 127 -3.81 -4.17 -4.86
CA CYS A 127 -3.52 -5.60 -5.02
C CYS A 127 -2.81 -5.83 -6.36
N ALA A 128 -1.53 -6.18 -6.29
CA ALA A 128 -0.70 -6.46 -7.46
C ALA A 128 -0.80 -7.91 -7.94
N GLU A 129 -1.08 -8.86 -7.05
CA GLU A 129 -1.25 -10.28 -7.37
C GLU A 129 -2.00 -11.00 -6.24
N GLY A 130 -2.78 -12.00 -6.60
CA GLY A 130 -3.50 -12.85 -5.64
C GLY A 130 -4.80 -12.22 -5.17
N SER A 131 -5.18 -12.50 -3.92
CA SER A 131 -6.44 -12.02 -3.34
C SER A 131 -6.35 -11.90 -1.82
N ALA A 132 -7.18 -11.06 -1.22
CA ALA A 132 -7.29 -10.96 0.23
C ALA A 132 -8.66 -10.48 0.69
N ARG A 133 -9.09 -10.95 1.86
CA ARG A 133 -10.19 -10.35 2.62
C ARG A 133 -9.63 -9.24 3.52
N VAL A 134 -10.17 -8.04 3.40
CA VAL A 134 -9.78 -6.86 4.16
C VAL A 134 -10.95 -6.39 5.00
N GLN A 135 -10.76 -6.36 6.32
CA GLN A 135 -11.73 -5.79 7.26
C GLN A 135 -11.21 -4.46 7.78
N VAL A 136 -12.05 -3.43 7.70
CA VAL A 136 -11.79 -2.08 8.20
C VAL A 136 -12.85 -1.74 9.23
N VAL A 137 -12.42 -1.15 10.34
CA VAL A 137 -13.27 -0.81 11.49
C VAL A 137 -13.24 0.70 11.71
N TRP A 138 -14.38 1.30 12.00
CA TRP A 138 -14.46 2.69 12.45
C TRP A 138 -13.77 2.84 13.81
N PRO A 139 -13.21 4.00 14.15
CA PRO A 139 -12.69 4.24 15.50
C PRO A 139 -13.73 4.02 16.63
N SER A 140 -15.03 4.06 16.32
CA SER A 140 -16.12 3.70 17.23
C SER A 140 -16.21 2.21 17.57
N GLY A 141 -15.56 1.35 16.79
CA GLY A 141 -15.58 -0.12 16.94
C GLY A 141 -16.56 -0.84 16.01
N GLU A 142 -17.36 -0.11 15.22
CA GLU A 142 -18.27 -0.69 14.23
C GLU A 142 -17.52 -1.09 12.95
N MET A 143 -17.97 -2.16 12.29
CA MET A 143 -17.40 -2.57 11.00
C MET A 143 -17.65 -1.47 9.96
N ALA A 144 -16.59 -0.93 9.38
CA ALA A 144 -16.67 0.06 8.30
C ALA A 144 -16.74 -0.63 6.93
N GLY A 145 -16.07 -1.77 6.77
CA GLY A 145 -16.08 -2.53 5.54
C GLY A 145 -15.47 -3.91 5.70
N ASP A 146 -15.98 -4.85 4.90
CA ASP A 146 -15.49 -6.23 4.79
C ASP A 146 -15.44 -6.57 3.30
N VAL A 147 -14.25 -6.46 2.72
CA VAL A 147 -14.05 -6.39 1.27
C VAL A 147 -13.13 -7.51 0.82
N GLU A 148 -13.52 -8.21 -0.23
CA GLU A 148 -12.63 -9.11 -0.96
C GLU A 148 -11.90 -8.30 -2.04
N MET A 149 -10.57 -8.27 -1.97
CA MET A 149 -9.69 -7.68 -2.97
C MET A 149 -9.09 -8.75 -3.87
N ASN A 150 -9.04 -8.47 -5.17
CA ASN A 150 -8.38 -9.25 -6.21
C ASN A 150 -7.35 -8.38 -6.94
N GLU A 151 -6.53 -9.00 -7.79
CA GLU A 151 -5.57 -8.29 -8.65
C GLU A 151 -6.23 -7.11 -9.39
N GLY A 152 -5.62 -5.93 -9.29
CA GLY A 152 -6.12 -4.68 -9.86
C GLY A 152 -6.99 -3.85 -8.90
N ASP A 153 -7.50 -4.44 -7.82
CA ASP A 153 -8.35 -3.72 -6.86
C ASP A 153 -7.54 -2.76 -5.99
N LEU A 154 -8.22 -1.71 -5.53
CA LEU A 154 -7.65 -0.65 -4.72
C LEU A 154 -8.59 -0.28 -3.57
N VAL A 155 -8.04 -0.21 -2.36
CA VAL A 155 -8.77 0.12 -1.13
C VAL A 155 -8.04 1.22 -0.39
N MET A 156 -8.77 2.23 0.07
CA MET A 156 -8.24 3.28 0.92
C MET A 156 -8.63 3.04 2.38
N VAL A 157 -7.65 3.13 3.28
CA VAL A 157 -7.84 3.02 4.73
C VAL A 157 -7.35 4.31 5.38
N PRO A 158 -8.23 5.13 5.97
CA PRO A 158 -7.80 6.35 6.65
C PRO A 158 -6.97 6.06 7.91
N LYS A 159 -6.15 7.02 8.33
CA LYS A 159 -5.39 6.95 9.57
C LYS A 159 -6.31 6.76 10.77
N ASN A 160 -5.85 5.99 11.74
CA ASN A 160 -6.58 5.57 12.96
C ASN A 160 -7.75 4.61 12.73
N TYR A 161 -7.94 4.08 11.52
CA TYR A 161 -8.93 3.02 11.28
C TYR A 161 -8.24 1.66 11.43
N PRO A 162 -8.67 0.81 12.37
CA PRO A 162 -8.13 -0.53 12.46
C PRO A 162 -8.45 -1.33 11.19
N VAL A 163 -7.42 -1.95 10.65
CA VAL A 163 -7.49 -2.83 9.48
C VAL A 163 -6.83 -4.17 9.80
N MET A 164 -7.40 -5.24 9.26
CA MET A 164 -6.75 -6.54 9.17
C MET A 164 -6.95 -7.14 7.79
N ILE A 165 -5.93 -7.87 7.33
CA ILE A 165 -5.87 -8.43 5.99
C ILE A 165 -5.62 -9.92 6.12
N GLN A 166 -6.43 -10.72 5.44
CA GLN A 166 -6.24 -12.15 5.30
C GLN A 166 -5.98 -12.49 3.84
N ALA A 167 -4.81 -13.05 3.53
CA ALA A 167 -4.52 -13.53 2.19
C ALA A 167 -5.42 -14.70 1.82
N GLY A 168 -5.80 -14.76 0.54
CA GLY A 168 -6.49 -15.90 -0.05
C GLY A 168 -5.57 -17.11 -0.21
N ARG A 169 -6.08 -18.14 -0.88
CA ARG A 169 -5.40 -19.44 -1.04
C ARG A 169 -4.16 -19.41 -1.93
N ASN A 170 -4.01 -18.38 -2.73
CA ASN A 170 -2.87 -18.20 -3.64
C ASN A 170 -1.93 -17.09 -3.16
N GLY A 171 -2.04 -16.67 -1.90
CA GLY A 171 -1.27 -15.57 -1.34
C GLY A 171 -1.81 -14.20 -1.78
N PHE A 172 -1.08 -13.16 -1.37
CA PHE A 172 -1.44 -11.77 -1.62
C PHE A 172 -0.20 -10.89 -1.72
N ASN A 173 -0.04 -10.20 -2.85
CA ASN A 173 0.97 -9.18 -3.06
C ASN A 173 0.30 -7.82 -3.18
N ALA A 174 0.67 -6.88 -2.31
CA ALA A 174 0.10 -5.55 -2.33
C ALA A 174 1.15 -4.45 -2.18
N THR A 175 0.88 -3.33 -2.84
CA THR A 175 1.61 -2.09 -2.68
C THR A 175 0.76 -1.12 -1.88
N PHE A 176 1.37 -0.49 -0.88
CA PHE A 176 0.77 0.54 -0.04
C PHE A 176 1.43 1.86 -0.37
N VAL A 177 0.64 2.88 -0.63
CA VAL A 177 1.10 4.28 -0.68
C VAL A 177 0.52 4.99 0.54
N MET A 178 1.37 5.64 1.32
CA MET A 178 0.98 6.30 2.57
C MET A 178 1.36 7.77 2.51
N ASN A 179 0.45 8.66 2.91
CA ASN A 179 0.65 10.11 2.89
C ASN A 179 1.41 10.64 4.12
N ASN A 180 2.46 9.94 4.51
CA ASN A 180 3.44 10.44 5.46
C ASN A 180 4.80 9.80 5.19
N ASP A 181 5.89 10.57 5.29
CA ASP A 181 7.23 10.05 5.03
C ASP A 181 7.70 9.00 6.04
N LYS A 182 7.13 8.97 7.24
CA LYS A 182 7.47 8.06 8.35
C LYS A 182 6.20 7.53 9.01
N PRO A 183 5.49 6.63 8.34
CA PRO A 183 4.23 6.11 8.85
C PRO A 183 4.47 5.24 10.09
N ILE A 184 3.67 5.47 11.14
CA ILE A 184 3.77 4.79 12.44
C ILE A 184 2.61 3.78 12.55
N ALA A 185 2.95 2.50 12.46
CA ALA A 185 1.99 1.40 12.63
C ALA A 185 1.86 1.00 14.11
N MET A 186 0.62 0.75 14.53
CA MET A 186 0.26 0.15 15.81
C MET A 186 -0.56 -1.11 15.54
N HIS A 187 -0.43 -2.13 16.39
CA HIS A 187 -1.19 -3.37 16.23
C HIS A 187 -1.57 -3.99 17.58
N MET A 188 -2.64 -4.77 17.58
CA MET A 188 -3.32 -5.29 18.77
C MET A 188 -2.78 -6.65 19.24
N THR A 189 -2.12 -7.42 18.37
CA THR A 189 -1.58 -8.73 18.74
C THR A 189 -0.22 -8.98 18.10
N GLY A 190 0.69 -9.61 18.84
CA GLY A 190 2.09 -9.74 18.44
C GLY A 190 3.03 -9.43 19.59
N SER A 191 4.32 -9.69 19.39
CA SER A 191 5.38 -9.45 20.39
C SER A 191 5.54 -7.99 20.80
N ASP A 192 5.22 -7.07 19.88
CA ASP A 192 5.38 -5.63 19.97
C ASP A 192 4.02 -4.88 19.95
N SER A 193 2.94 -5.61 20.21
CA SER A 193 1.58 -5.07 20.19
C SER A 193 1.27 -4.17 21.39
N VAL A 194 0.34 -3.23 21.18
CA VAL A 194 -0.10 -2.29 22.23
C VAL A 194 -0.65 -3.02 23.46
N PHE A 195 -1.41 -4.10 23.26
CA PHE A 195 -1.95 -4.88 24.37
C PHE A 195 -0.87 -5.69 25.07
N LYS A 196 0.12 -6.25 24.34
CA LYS A 196 1.25 -6.94 24.97
C LYS A 196 2.08 -5.99 25.86
N ALA A 197 2.20 -4.72 25.47
CA ALA A 197 2.90 -3.69 26.23
C ALA A 197 2.16 -3.22 27.50
N MET A 198 0.84 -3.40 27.59
CA MET A 198 0.07 -3.03 28.79
C MET A 198 0.44 -3.93 29.99
N HIS A 199 0.34 -3.38 31.20
CA HIS A 199 0.48 -4.19 32.42
C HIS A 199 -0.68 -5.19 32.52
N PRO A 200 -0.47 -6.47 32.93
CA PRO A 200 -1.52 -7.48 33.01
C PRO A 200 -2.77 -7.03 33.78
N ARG A 201 -2.58 -6.32 34.91
CA ARG A 201 -3.70 -5.75 35.70
C ARG A 201 -4.57 -4.76 34.93
N VAL A 202 -3.98 -3.99 34.01
CA VAL A 202 -4.73 -3.04 33.16
C VAL A 202 -5.58 -3.82 32.17
N ARG A 203 -5.02 -4.85 31.52
CA ARG A 203 -5.78 -5.71 30.59
C ARG A 203 -6.90 -6.46 31.29
N MET A 204 -6.62 -7.08 32.44
CA MET A 204 -7.63 -7.80 33.22
C MET A 204 -8.77 -6.88 33.63
N GLY A 205 -8.47 -5.66 34.09
CA GLY A 205 -9.50 -4.67 34.44
C GLY A 205 -10.26 -4.11 33.23
N ALA A 206 -9.58 -3.86 32.11
CA ALA A 206 -10.19 -3.26 30.92
C ALA A 206 -11.08 -4.24 30.13
N PHE A 207 -10.68 -5.51 30.05
CA PHE A 207 -11.42 -6.53 29.32
C PHE A 207 -12.32 -7.41 30.21
N ASP A 208 -12.31 -7.18 31.53
CA ASP A 208 -12.98 -8.03 32.52
C ASP A 208 -12.63 -9.52 32.34
N ILE A 209 -11.32 -9.81 32.29
CA ILE A 209 -10.80 -11.17 32.06
C ILE A 209 -10.01 -11.67 33.27
N THR A 210 -10.02 -12.99 33.44
CA THR A 210 -9.19 -13.65 34.45
C THR A 210 -7.72 -13.65 34.06
N GLU A 211 -6.85 -13.83 35.06
CA GLU A 211 -5.41 -13.98 34.85
C GLU A 211 -5.08 -15.14 33.90
N GLU A 212 -5.85 -16.23 33.96
CA GLU A 212 -5.66 -17.37 33.06
C GLU A 212 -5.94 -17.00 31.60
N VAL A 213 -7.00 -16.22 31.33
CA VAL A 213 -7.33 -15.75 29.97
C VAL A 213 -6.27 -14.77 29.48
N ASP A 214 -5.83 -13.84 30.33
CA ASP A 214 -4.78 -12.87 30.00
C ASP A 214 -3.47 -13.57 29.62
N ARG A 215 -3.00 -14.48 30.49
CA ARG A 215 -1.80 -15.28 30.28
C ARG A 215 -1.89 -16.12 29.00
N ARG A 216 -3.04 -16.73 28.74
CA ARG A 216 -3.27 -17.51 27.51
C ARG A 216 -3.19 -16.65 26.26
N ALA A 217 -3.80 -15.47 26.27
CA ALA A 217 -3.87 -14.57 25.12
C ALA A 217 -2.51 -13.91 24.81
N TYR A 218 -1.81 -13.42 25.84
CA TYR A 218 -0.65 -12.56 25.66
C TYR A 218 0.69 -13.22 25.97
N GLU A 219 0.75 -14.37 26.64
CA GLU A 219 2.01 -15.06 26.95
C GLU A 219 2.14 -16.43 26.27
N GLN A 220 1.08 -17.25 26.36
CA GLN A 220 1.11 -18.64 25.86
C GLN A 220 0.68 -18.76 24.41
N SER A 221 -0.03 -17.77 23.89
CA SER A 221 -0.43 -17.73 22.49
C SER A 221 0.78 -17.84 21.58
N ARG A 222 0.67 -18.64 20.52
CA ARG A 222 1.69 -18.70 19.47
C ARG A 222 1.94 -17.34 18.81
N ARG A 223 0.96 -16.43 18.89
CA ARG A 223 1.07 -15.06 18.37
C ARG A 223 1.90 -14.13 19.27
N ALA A 224 2.07 -14.46 20.56
CA ALA A 224 2.77 -13.61 21.51
C ALA A 224 4.26 -13.36 21.17
N LYS A 225 4.85 -14.21 20.31
CA LYS A 225 6.24 -14.11 19.84
C LYS A 225 6.34 -13.83 18.33
N THR A 226 5.21 -13.52 17.69
CA THR A 226 5.13 -13.24 16.26
C THR A 226 5.10 -11.74 16.04
N THR A 227 5.69 -11.26 14.94
CA THR A 227 5.56 -9.88 14.48
C THR A 227 4.12 -9.59 14.04
N TYR A 228 3.87 -8.43 13.41
CA TYR A 228 2.56 -8.11 12.85
C TYR A 228 2.13 -9.05 11.69
N LEU A 229 3.02 -9.86 11.11
CA LEU A 229 2.69 -10.87 10.10
C LEU A 229 2.38 -12.21 10.76
N LEU A 230 1.18 -12.74 10.58
CA LEU A 230 0.65 -13.88 11.33
C LEU A 230 0.52 -15.12 10.44
N PRO A 231 1.32 -16.19 10.66
CA PRO A 231 1.18 -17.43 9.87
C PRO A 231 -0.21 -18.06 9.97
N PRO A 232 -0.71 -18.83 9.01
CA PRO A 232 -2.01 -19.48 9.11
C PRO A 232 -2.17 -20.31 10.39
N ARG A 233 -3.38 -20.38 10.95
CA ARG A 233 -3.67 -21.37 11.99
C ARG A 233 -3.59 -22.74 11.31
N ARG A 234 -2.72 -23.64 11.78
CA ARG A 234 -2.77 -25.05 11.36
C ARG A 234 -4.20 -25.54 11.54
N ALA A 235 -4.84 -25.97 10.46
CA ALA A 235 -6.10 -26.66 10.55
C ALA A 235 -5.87 -27.88 11.45
N THR A 236 -6.54 -27.91 12.61
CA THR A 236 -6.94 -29.20 13.14
C THR A 236 -7.88 -29.75 12.09
N ARG A 237 -7.58 -30.95 11.56
CA ARG A 237 -8.43 -31.68 10.64
C ARG A 237 -9.81 -31.81 11.29
N ARG A 238 -10.72 -30.89 11.02
CA ARG A 238 -12.14 -31.05 11.30
C ARG A 238 -12.71 -31.75 10.09
N GLU A 239 -13.26 -32.92 10.37
CA GLU A 239 -13.98 -33.75 9.43
C GLU A 239 -15.03 -32.91 8.70
N SER A 240 -15.10 -33.16 7.40
CA SER A 240 -16.21 -32.79 6.55
C SER A 240 -17.48 -33.39 7.14
N GLU A 241 -18.30 -32.59 7.80
CA GLU A 241 -19.74 -32.85 7.82
C GLU A 241 -20.39 -31.80 6.93
N SER A 242 -21.07 -32.37 5.94
CA SER A 242 -21.91 -31.70 4.98
C SER A 242 -23.22 -31.36 5.68
N GLU A 243 -23.69 -30.13 5.52
CA GLU A 243 -25.12 -29.90 5.45
C GLU A 243 -25.39 -28.75 4.47
N VAL A 244 -26.16 -29.09 3.44
CA VAL A 244 -26.72 -28.20 2.42
C VAL A 244 -28.14 -27.85 2.88
N VAL A 245 -28.54 -26.58 2.78
CA VAL A 245 -29.77 -26.03 2.13
C VAL A 245 -29.91 -24.53 2.55
N VAL A 246 -29.67 -23.53 1.68
CA VAL A 246 -30.62 -22.61 0.93
C VAL A 246 -31.68 -21.95 1.85
N ASP A 247 -31.99 -20.66 1.91
CA ASP A 247 -32.04 -19.52 0.97
C ASP A 247 -31.99 -18.20 1.77
N GLY A 248 -31.77 -17.06 1.11
CA GLY A 248 -32.13 -15.75 1.68
C GLY A 248 -31.21 -14.61 1.29
N ALA A 249 -31.40 -14.08 0.08
CA ALA A 249 -30.85 -12.82 -0.34
C ALA A 249 -31.08 -11.71 0.70
N ASN A 250 -30.01 -11.04 1.13
CA ASN A 250 -30.02 -9.62 1.43
C ASN A 250 -28.61 -9.09 1.19
N ASN A 251 -28.40 -8.67 -0.05
CA ASN A 251 -27.25 -7.92 -0.50
C ASN A 251 -27.35 -6.53 0.15
N ILE A 252 -26.70 -6.33 1.29
CA ILE A 252 -26.43 -4.97 1.79
C ILE A 252 -25.02 -4.64 1.34
N GLY A 253 -24.91 -4.34 0.04
CA GLY A 253 -23.72 -3.71 -0.50
C GLY A 253 -23.65 -2.30 0.05
N VAL A 254 -22.83 -2.10 1.08
CA VAL A 254 -22.32 -0.77 1.39
C VAL A 254 -21.20 -0.51 0.39
N GLY A 255 -21.54 0.23 -0.65
CA GLY A 255 -20.65 0.52 -1.76
C GLY A 255 -19.49 1.42 -1.33
N MET A 256 -18.39 1.34 -2.10
CA MET A 256 -17.23 2.24 -2.06
C MET A 256 -17.62 3.74 -1.95
N ASP A 257 -18.83 4.10 -2.38
CA ASP A 257 -19.43 5.42 -2.33
C ASP A 257 -19.56 5.99 -0.90
N GLU A 258 -19.81 5.19 0.13
CA GLU A 258 -19.91 5.71 1.51
C GLU A 258 -18.54 6.07 2.09
N ILE A 259 -17.49 5.31 1.72
CA ILE A 259 -16.11 5.62 2.07
C ILE A 259 -15.66 6.89 1.32
N GLN A 260 -16.00 7.02 0.03
CA GLN A 260 -15.75 8.24 -0.74
C GLN A 260 -16.55 9.45 -0.22
N ALA A 261 -17.79 9.27 0.22
CA ALA A 261 -18.63 10.34 0.76
C ALA A 261 -18.10 10.86 2.10
N ALA A 262 -17.59 9.98 2.96
CA ALA A 262 -16.91 10.38 4.19
C ALA A 262 -15.64 11.20 3.90
N MET A 263 -14.89 10.86 2.83
CA MET A 263 -13.70 11.61 2.41
C MET A 263 -14.01 13.04 1.96
N TRP A 264 -15.11 13.28 1.24
CA TRP A 264 -15.49 14.63 0.80
C TRP A 264 -15.95 15.55 1.94
N SER A 265 -16.30 15.01 3.10
CA SER A 265 -16.67 15.81 4.28
C SER A 265 -15.48 16.35 5.08
N MET A 266 -14.25 15.93 4.74
CA MET A 266 -13.01 16.33 5.41
C MET A 266 -12.19 17.38 4.63
N PHE A 267 -12.69 17.86 3.49
CA PHE A 267 -12.18 19.01 2.73
C PHE A 267 -13.23 20.12 2.69
#